data_AF-A0AAE0KWY0-F1
#
_entry.id   AF-A0AAE0KWY0-F1
#
_cell.length_a   1.000
_cell.length_b   1.000
_cell.length_c   1.000
_cell.angle_alpha   90.00
_cell.angle_beta   90.00
_cell.angle_gamma   90.00
#
_symmetry.space_group_name_H-M   'P 1'
#
loop_
_entity.id
_entity.type
_entity.pdbx_description
1 polymer ?
#
loop_
_entity_poly.entity_id
_entity_poly.type
_entity_poly.pdbx_seq_one_letter_code
_entity_poly.pdbx_strand_id
1 'polypeptide(L)'
;MSGRGQVYAFDASLIRLKRLKANAKATGATNVIAKLGDFLKTDPTSPQLSQVRALLVDPSCSGSGTQVSRGDVWIQAASETAGEEGGEGAEEEEKEKEARMQGLVRFQQAALKHALSFPAAVRVQYSTCSVHRRENEEVVAAVLASSAVQAAGWELEHALPTWPRRGLPTKELPEAYKVVRTDPSEDYIEGFFLAVFCREPPPLPLTAQAPQPQGGCATADKSARDPSSKKRKRNRPRANEQSELPAGEADGTKQCSRGAAPRLRATSASDQATKSNRRKITKKRRIVR
;
A
#
# COMPACT_ATOMS: atom_id res chain seq x y z
N MET A 1 4.64 -12.37 -3.31
CA MET A 1 3.71 -13.17 -2.48
C MET A 1 3.11 -14.39 -3.21
N SER A 2 3.02 -14.41 -4.54
CA SER A 2 2.57 -15.58 -5.31
C SER A 2 1.14 -16.04 -4.94
N GLY A 3 0.20 -15.08 -4.88
CA GLY A 3 -1.21 -15.32 -4.53
C GLY A 3 -1.51 -15.67 -3.07
N ARG A 4 -0.50 -15.97 -2.24
CA ARG A 4 -0.68 -16.37 -0.83
C ARG A 4 -0.84 -15.17 0.11
N GLY A 5 -1.46 -15.41 1.27
CA GLY A 5 -1.75 -14.38 2.28
C GLY A 5 -2.83 -13.40 1.82
N GLN A 6 -2.92 -12.24 2.46
CA GLN A 6 -3.82 -11.15 2.11
C GLN A 6 -3.06 -9.82 2.11
N VAL A 7 -3.46 -8.88 1.26
CA VAL A 7 -2.92 -7.51 1.21
C VAL A 7 -4.07 -6.54 1.41
N TYR A 8 -4.12 -5.88 2.57
CA TYR A 8 -5.09 -4.80 2.81
C TYR A 8 -4.55 -3.49 2.23
N ALA A 9 -5.22 -2.96 1.22
CA ALA A 9 -4.88 -1.69 0.60
C ALA A 9 -5.93 -0.63 0.98
N PHE A 10 -5.47 0.52 1.49
CA PHE A 10 -6.33 1.63 1.90
C PHE A 10 -6.08 2.85 1.02
N ASP A 11 -7.14 3.54 0.62
CA ASP A 11 -7.07 4.87 0.02
C ASP A 11 -8.33 5.67 0.40
N ALA A 12 -8.17 6.95 0.74
CA ALA A 12 -9.29 7.85 0.99
C ALA A 12 -10.00 8.30 -0.30
N SER A 13 -9.33 8.23 -1.46
CA SER A 13 -9.88 8.64 -2.76
C SER A 13 -10.57 7.48 -3.48
N LEU A 14 -11.88 7.62 -3.70
CA LEU A 14 -12.68 6.73 -4.55
C LEU A 14 -12.10 6.55 -5.97
N ILE A 15 -11.46 7.58 -6.53
CA ILE A 15 -10.89 7.55 -7.88
C ILE A 15 -9.61 6.71 -7.90
N ARG A 16 -8.69 6.95 -6.96
CA ARG A 16 -7.45 6.17 -6.83
C ARG A 16 -7.75 4.71 -6.46
N LEU A 17 -8.73 4.46 -5.58
CA LEU A 17 -9.16 3.11 -5.21
C LEU A 17 -9.77 2.33 -6.40
N LYS A 18 -10.54 2.99 -7.27
CA LYS A 18 -11.03 2.38 -8.53
C LYS A 18 -9.86 1.98 -9.44
N ARG A 19 -8.86 2.86 -9.60
CA ARG A 19 -7.63 2.58 -10.37
C ARG A 19 -6.84 1.42 -9.77
N LEU A 20 -6.68 1.38 -8.45
CA LEU A 20 -6.00 0.29 -7.73
C LEU A 20 -6.69 -1.06 -7.97
N LYS A 21 -8.03 -1.11 -7.88
CA LYS A 21 -8.82 -2.33 -8.18
C LYS A 21 -8.68 -2.78 -9.64
N ALA A 22 -8.63 -1.84 -10.58
CA ALA A 22 -8.38 -2.16 -12.00
C ALA A 22 -6.97 -2.72 -12.22
N ASN A 23 -5.95 -2.09 -11.65
CA ASN A 23 -4.55 -2.53 -11.76
C ASN A 23 -4.34 -3.91 -11.13
N ALA A 24 -4.88 -4.16 -9.93
CA ALA A 24 -4.80 -5.46 -9.27
C ALA A 24 -5.47 -6.58 -10.09
N LYS A 25 -6.60 -6.28 -10.74
CA LYS A 25 -7.24 -7.23 -11.67
C LYS A 25 -6.37 -7.48 -12.91
N ALA A 26 -5.76 -6.43 -13.49
CA ALA A 26 -4.91 -6.54 -14.68
C ALA A 26 -3.62 -7.35 -14.43
N THR A 27 -3.06 -7.29 -13.22
CA THR A 27 -1.88 -8.08 -12.80
C THR A 27 -2.24 -9.48 -12.27
N GLY A 28 -3.51 -9.88 -12.27
CA GLY A 28 -3.95 -11.17 -11.73
C GLY A 28 -3.84 -11.30 -10.20
N ALA A 29 -3.72 -10.20 -9.47
CA ALA A 29 -3.55 -10.19 -8.02
C ALA A 29 -4.87 -10.47 -7.28
N THR A 30 -5.11 -11.75 -6.98
CA THR A 30 -6.35 -12.24 -6.33
C THR A 30 -6.46 -11.96 -4.83
N ASN A 31 -5.36 -11.60 -4.16
CA ASN A 31 -5.27 -11.48 -2.70
C ASN A 31 -5.32 -10.03 -2.17
N VAL A 32 -5.68 -9.05 -3.00
CA VAL A 32 -5.72 -7.62 -2.65
C VAL A 32 -7.12 -7.19 -2.20
N ILE A 33 -7.26 -6.84 -0.92
CA ILE A 33 -8.49 -6.37 -0.29
C ILE A 33 -8.46 -4.84 -0.20
N ALA A 34 -8.95 -4.18 -1.25
CA ALA A 34 -8.91 -2.73 -1.40
C ALA A 34 -10.13 -2.03 -0.74
N LYS A 35 -9.87 -1.36 0.39
CA LYS A 35 -10.83 -0.64 1.25
C LYS A 35 -10.78 0.86 0.99
N LEU A 36 -11.95 1.51 0.91
CA LEU A 36 -12.04 2.97 0.97
C LEU A 36 -11.91 3.39 2.43
N GLY A 37 -11.02 4.32 2.74
CA GLY A 37 -10.92 4.85 4.10
C GLY A 37 -9.65 5.66 4.35
N ASP A 38 -9.71 6.45 5.41
CA ASP A 38 -8.56 7.10 6.03
C ASP A 38 -7.79 6.07 6.87
N PHE A 39 -6.52 5.85 6.55
CA PHE A 39 -5.67 4.88 7.26
C PHE A 39 -5.55 5.21 8.75
N LEU A 40 -5.47 6.51 9.10
CA LEU A 40 -5.34 6.99 10.50
C LEU A 40 -6.58 6.67 11.36
N LYS A 41 -7.70 6.30 10.74
CA LYS A 41 -8.96 5.93 11.41
C LYS A 41 -9.21 4.43 11.44
N THR A 42 -8.24 3.61 11.01
CA THR A 42 -8.32 2.16 11.10
C THR A 42 -7.85 1.69 12.48
N ASP A 43 -8.63 0.86 13.16
CA ASP A 43 -8.21 0.21 14.41
C ASP A 43 -7.17 -0.90 14.12
N PRO A 44 -5.91 -0.76 14.58
CA PRO A 44 -4.87 -1.77 14.38
C PRO A 44 -5.13 -3.08 15.16
N THR A 45 -5.95 -3.03 16.22
CA THR A 45 -6.29 -4.18 17.06
C THR A 45 -7.48 -4.98 16.54
N SER A 46 -8.21 -4.45 15.55
CA SER A 46 -9.38 -5.09 14.96
C SER A 46 -9.08 -6.50 14.43
N PRO A 47 -10.03 -7.47 14.48
CA PRO A 47 -9.78 -8.85 14.06
C PRO A 47 -9.27 -9.02 12.63
N GLN A 48 -9.53 -8.05 11.75
CA GLN A 48 -9.07 -8.05 10.36
C GLN A 48 -7.65 -7.47 10.19
N LEU A 49 -7.10 -6.75 11.17
CA LEU A 49 -5.83 -6.02 11.06
C LEU A 49 -4.78 -6.43 12.11
N SER A 50 -5.19 -6.97 13.25
CA SER A 50 -4.28 -7.37 14.34
C SER A 50 -3.23 -8.41 13.95
N GLN A 51 -3.47 -9.18 12.88
CA GLN A 51 -2.54 -10.18 12.33
C GLN A 51 -1.62 -9.65 11.22
N VAL A 52 -1.67 -8.35 10.89
CA VAL A 52 -0.80 -7.74 9.86
C VAL A 52 0.63 -7.66 10.37
N ARG A 53 1.50 -8.53 9.83
CA ARG A 53 2.93 -8.63 10.21
C ARG A 53 3.85 -7.63 9.53
N ALA A 54 3.45 -7.06 8.41
CA ALA A 54 4.24 -6.07 7.68
C ALA A 54 3.36 -5.01 7.02
N LEU A 55 3.84 -3.76 6.99
CA LEU A 55 3.14 -2.62 6.40
C LEU A 55 4.06 -1.87 5.42
N LEU A 56 3.43 -1.29 4.39
CA LEU A 56 4.03 -0.34 3.46
C LEU A 56 3.30 1.00 3.63
N VAL A 57 4.06 2.06 3.90
CA VAL A 57 3.57 3.38 4.28
C VAL A 57 4.14 4.39 3.29
N ASP A 58 3.39 4.60 2.22
CA ASP A 58 3.69 5.53 1.14
C ASP A 58 2.66 6.69 1.15
N PRO A 59 2.82 7.66 2.07
CA PRO A 59 1.89 8.78 2.23
C PRO A 59 2.05 9.84 1.14
N SER A 60 1.06 10.73 1.05
CA SER A 60 1.20 11.99 0.30
C SER A 60 2.45 12.76 0.74
N CYS A 61 3.25 13.19 -0.23
CA CYS A 61 4.41 14.07 -0.08
C CYS A 61 4.34 15.23 -1.08
N SER A 62 5.33 16.12 -1.06
CA SER A 62 5.48 17.20 -2.06
C SER A 62 5.50 16.65 -3.50
N GLY A 63 6.08 15.47 -3.71
CA GLY A 63 6.38 14.91 -5.02
C GLY A 63 7.60 15.57 -5.68
N SER A 64 8.44 16.27 -4.91
CA SER A 64 9.63 16.99 -5.43
C SER A 64 10.57 16.11 -6.26
N GLY A 65 10.69 14.82 -5.95
CA GLY A 65 11.48 13.86 -6.74
C GLY A 65 10.88 13.49 -8.11
N THR A 66 9.66 13.92 -8.41
CA THR A 66 8.90 13.61 -9.64
C THR A 66 8.60 14.84 -10.51
N GLN A 67 9.13 16.02 -10.17
CA GLN A 67 8.82 17.27 -10.88
C GLN A 67 9.17 17.22 -12.39
N VAL A 68 10.20 16.46 -12.77
CA VAL A 68 10.63 16.30 -14.17
C VAL A 68 9.65 15.42 -14.96
N SER A 69 9.25 14.27 -14.41
CA SER A 69 8.35 13.31 -15.07
C SER A 69 6.90 13.79 -15.11
N ARG A 70 6.50 14.60 -14.12
CA ARG A 70 5.18 15.27 -14.08
C ARG A 70 5.12 16.57 -14.90
N GLY A 71 6.26 17.15 -15.26
CA GLY A 71 6.34 18.44 -15.94
C GLY A 71 6.17 19.66 -15.02
N ASP A 72 6.15 19.48 -13.69
CA ASP A 72 5.98 20.59 -12.73
C ASP A 72 7.09 21.66 -12.90
N VAL A 73 8.34 21.26 -13.21
CA VAL A 73 9.46 22.20 -13.51
C VAL A 73 9.15 23.11 -14.70
N TRP A 74 8.42 22.60 -15.70
CA TRP A 74 8.11 23.30 -16.94
C TRP A 74 7.03 24.37 -16.70
N ILE A 75 6.17 24.14 -15.70
CA ILE A 75 5.14 25.09 -15.25
C ILE A 75 5.80 26.21 -14.43
N GLN A 76 6.70 25.89 -13.50
CA GLN A 76 7.45 26.89 -12.74
C GLN A 76 8.28 27.80 -13.66
N ALA A 77 9.09 27.23 -14.54
CA ALA A 77 9.88 28.00 -15.49
C ALA A 77 9.03 28.89 -16.41
N ALA A 78 7.78 28.49 -16.72
CA ALA A 78 6.85 29.33 -17.47
C ALA A 78 6.38 30.54 -16.66
N SER A 79 6.01 30.37 -15.38
CA SER A 79 5.64 31.50 -14.47
C SER A 79 6.82 32.44 -14.25
N GLU A 80 8.02 31.90 -13.99
CA GLU A 80 9.24 32.68 -13.83
C GLU A 80 9.55 33.55 -15.07
N THR A 81 9.27 33.05 -16.28
CA THR A 81 9.39 33.85 -17.52
C THR A 81 8.21 34.78 -17.80
N ALA A 82 7.10 34.69 -17.04
CA ALA A 82 5.91 35.52 -17.24
C ALA A 82 5.99 36.90 -16.57
N GLY A 83 7.00 37.13 -15.71
CA GLY A 83 7.27 38.45 -15.13
C GLY A 83 6.43 38.79 -13.90
N GLU A 84 6.15 37.81 -13.05
CA GLU A 84 5.55 38.02 -11.72
C GLU A 84 6.62 38.65 -10.79
N GLU A 85 6.80 39.97 -10.89
CA GLU A 85 7.76 40.72 -10.07
C GLU A 85 7.44 40.63 -8.57
N GLY A 86 8.48 40.44 -7.75
CA GLY A 86 8.35 40.11 -6.32
C GLY A 86 7.80 41.25 -5.46
N GLY A 87 6.46 41.35 -5.38
CA GLY A 87 5.73 42.13 -4.38
C GLY A 87 5.36 41.32 -3.13
N GLU A 88 4.59 41.94 -2.24
CA GLU A 88 4.24 41.44 -0.89
C GLU A 88 3.66 40.01 -0.87
N GLY A 89 2.92 39.62 -1.92
CA GLY A 89 2.35 38.28 -2.07
C GLY A 89 3.39 37.14 -2.17
N ALA A 90 4.65 37.42 -2.51
CA ALA A 90 5.70 36.41 -2.54
C ALA A 90 5.99 35.83 -1.14
N GLU A 91 5.94 36.67 -0.09
CA GLU A 91 6.06 36.17 1.27
C GLU A 91 4.84 35.34 1.70
N GLU A 92 3.64 35.70 1.23
CA GLU A 92 2.42 34.94 1.54
C GLU A 92 2.43 33.57 0.85
N GLU A 93 2.91 33.49 -0.39
CA GLU A 93 3.07 32.24 -1.12
C GLU A 93 4.14 31.33 -0.48
N GLU A 94 5.27 31.88 -0.01
CA GLU A 94 6.25 31.11 0.79
C GLU A 94 5.63 30.62 2.12
N LYS A 95 4.85 31.46 2.81
CA LYS A 95 4.13 31.06 4.05
C LYS A 95 3.11 29.95 3.78
N GLU A 96 2.41 29.96 2.64
CA GLU A 96 1.51 28.85 2.26
C GLU A 96 2.28 27.58 1.90
N LYS A 97 3.35 27.68 1.08
CA LYS A 97 4.25 26.55 0.74
C LYS A 97 4.81 25.89 2.01
N GLU A 98 5.25 26.69 2.97
CA GLU A 98 5.76 26.25 4.27
C GLU A 98 4.67 25.58 5.11
N ALA A 99 3.51 26.21 5.26
CA ALA A 99 2.37 25.64 6.01
C ALA A 99 1.90 24.30 5.40
N ARG A 100 1.88 24.21 4.07
CA ARG A 100 1.59 22.97 3.33
C ARG A 100 2.66 21.90 3.56
N MET A 101 3.95 22.26 3.56
CA MET A 101 5.03 21.32 3.85
C MET A 101 4.93 20.81 5.30
N GLN A 102 4.68 21.67 6.28
CA GLN A 102 4.44 21.26 7.67
C GLN A 102 3.21 20.35 7.79
N GLY A 103 2.14 20.61 7.04
CA GLY A 103 0.95 19.76 6.99
C GLY A 103 1.26 18.35 6.48
N LEU A 104 2.05 18.24 5.41
CA LEU A 104 2.52 16.97 4.85
C LEU A 104 3.40 16.21 5.86
N VAL A 105 4.39 16.87 6.46
CA VAL A 105 5.30 16.25 7.46
C VAL A 105 4.54 15.76 8.68
N ARG A 106 3.56 16.54 9.19
CA ARG A 106 2.68 16.10 10.30
C ARG A 106 1.85 14.86 9.92
N PHE A 107 1.28 14.83 8.71
CA PHE A 107 0.55 13.66 8.21
C PHE A 107 1.44 12.43 8.04
N GLN A 108 2.66 12.60 7.51
CA GLN A 108 3.65 11.55 7.32
C GLN A 108 4.08 10.93 8.66
N GLN A 109 4.41 11.76 9.65
CA GLN A 109 4.72 11.30 11.01
C GLN A 109 3.54 10.57 11.66
N ALA A 110 2.31 11.06 11.48
CA ALA A 110 1.10 10.42 12.00
C ALA A 110 0.86 9.05 11.35
N ALA A 111 0.97 8.95 10.02
CA ALA A 111 0.79 7.70 9.28
C ALA A 111 1.83 6.65 9.66
N LEU A 112 3.09 7.04 9.83
CA LEU A 112 4.15 6.13 10.24
C LEU A 112 4.03 5.69 11.70
N LYS A 113 3.71 6.61 12.64
CA LYS A 113 3.41 6.27 14.04
C LYS A 113 2.21 5.31 14.14
N HIS A 114 1.17 5.54 13.34
CA HIS A 114 0.01 4.66 13.26
C HIS A 114 0.38 3.26 12.76
N ALA A 115 1.18 3.15 11.69
CA ALA A 115 1.64 1.86 11.16
C ALA A 115 2.51 1.07 12.16
N LEU A 116 3.37 1.75 12.91
CA LEU A 116 4.21 1.14 13.96
C LEU A 116 3.41 0.70 15.20
N SER A 117 2.15 1.14 15.36
CA SER A 117 1.26 0.70 16.45
C SER A 117 0.60 -0.66 16.22
N PHE A 118 0.69 -1.24 15.01
CA PHE A 118 0.07 -2.53 14.70
C PHE A 118 0.65 -3.66 15.57
N PRO A 119 -0.18 -4.45 16.27
CA PRO A 119 0.30 -5.33 17.35
C PRO A 119 1.19 -6.46 16.85
N ALA A 120 0.83 -7.18 15.77
CA ALA A 120 1.66 -8.24 15.20
C ALA A 120 2.72 -7.75 14.19
N ALA A 121 2.83 -6.45 13.94
CA ALA A 121 3.79 -5.92 12.97
C ALA A 121 5.23 -6.11 13.45
N VAL A 122 6.11 -6.56 12.55
CA VAL A 122 7.56 -6.75 12.81
C VAL A 122 8.45 -6.02 11.81
N ARG A 123 7.89 -5.55 10.69
CA ARG A 123 8.59 -4.77 9.68
C ARG A 123 7.66 -3.73 9.06
N VAL A 124 8.02 -2.45 9.11
CA VAL A 124 7.26 -1.36 8.49
C VAL A 124 8.18 -0.62 7.54
N GLN A 125 7.78 -0.54 6.26
CA GLN A 125 8.49 0.22 5.25
C GLN A 125 7.84 1.58 5.08
N TYR A 126 8.65 2.64 5.11
CA TYR A 126 8.26 4.03 4.87
C TYR A 126 8.90 4.52 3.56
N SER A 127 8.16 5.30 2.77
CA SER A 127 8.70 5.91 1.55
C SER A 127 8.07 7.26 1.22
N THR A 128 8.78 8.04 0.40
CA THR A 128 8.24 9.23 -0.27
C THR A 128 8.85 9.35 -1.67
N CYS A 129 8.19 10.07 -2.57
CA CYS A 129 8.79 10.58 -3.80
C CYS A 129 9.31 12.02 -3.60
N SER A 130 10.04 12.27 -2.51
CA SER A 130 10.55 13.60 -2.13
C SER A 130 12.07 13.59 -1.96
N VAL A 131 12.70 14.71 -2.35
CA VAL A 131 14.11 14.99 -2.06
C VAL A 131 14.31 15.82 -0.78
N HIS A 132 13.24 16.31 -0.15
CA HIS A 132 13.36 17.16 1.05
C HIS A 132 13.58 16.33 2.33
N ARG A 133 14.66 16.64 3.07
CA ARG A 133 14.99 16.00 4.36
C ARG A 133 13.85 16.05 5.39
N ARG A 134 13.07 17.14 5.35
CA ARG A 134 11.89 17.41 6.18
C ARG A 134 10.80 16.35 6.05
N GLU A 135 10.63 15.78 4.86
CA GLU A 135 9.69 14.68 4.59
C GLU A 135 10.34 13.28 4.74
N ASN A 136 11.64 13.22 5.01
CA ASN A 136 12.44 12.00 4.88
C ASN A 136 13.16 11.66 6.20
N GLU A 137 14.44 12.04 6.34
CA GLU A 137 15.25 11.76 7.52
C GLU A 137 14.68 12.39 8.80
N GLU A 138 14.05 13.56 8.69
CA GLU A 138 13.44 14.26 9.85
C GLU A 138 12.13 13.60 10.29
N VAL A 139 11.34 13.04 9.36
CA VAL A 139 10.17 12.19 9.70
C VAL A 139 10.65 10.94 10.44
N VAL A 140 11.66 10.26 9.92
CA VAL A 140 12.24 9.05 10.53
C VAL A 140 12.77 9.34 11.93
N ALA A 141 13.56 10.41 12.10
CA ALA A 141 14.09 10.83 13.40
C ALA A 141 12.97 11.14 14.41
N ALA A 142 11.99 11.98 14.04
CA ALA A 142 10.88 12.39 14.91
C ALA A 142 9.88 11.25 15.23
N VAL A 143 10.02 10.10 14.57
CA VAL A 143 9.27 8.87 14.85
C VAL A 143 10.08 7.94 15.75
N LEU A 144 11.37 7.73 15.49
CA LEU A 144 12.28 6.97 16.36
C LEU A 144 12.44 7.62 17.75
N ALA A 145 12.36 8.94 17.83
CA ALA A 145 12.38 9.69 19.10
C ALA A 145 11.07 9.58 19.92
N SER A 146 10.04 8.89 19.40
CA SER A 146 8.76 8.74 20.09
C SER A 146 8.82 7.64 21.15
N SER A 147 8.51 7.97 22.40
CA SER A 147 8.55 7.02 23.53
C SER A 147 7.73 5.73 23.30
N ALA A 148 6.59 5.83 22.62
CA ALA A 148 5.77 4.67 22.25
C ALA A 148 6.44 3.76 21.19
N VAL A 149 7.27 4.32 20.31
CA VAL A 149 8.02 3.57 19.27
C VAL A 149 9.24 2.89 19.91
N GLN A 150 9.93 3.59 20.82
CA GLN A 150 11.05 3.07 21.61
C GLN A 150 10.62 1.94 22.55
N ALA A 151 9.55 2.14 23.34
CA ALA A 151 9.01 1.12 24.23
C ALA A 151 8.45 -0.11 23.48
N ALA A 152 8.08 0.06 22.21
CA ALA A 152 7.66 -1.01 21.31
C ALA A 152 8.84 -1.73 20.60
N GLY A 153 10.09 -1.35 20.89
CA GLY A 153 11.30 -2.02 20.40
C GLY A 153 11.63 -1.80 18.92
N TRP A 154 11.13 -0.73 18.31
CA TRP A 154 11.38 -0.44 16.89
C TRP A 154 12.72 0.24 16.65
N GLU A 155 13.50 -0.30 15.72
CA GLU A 155 14.77 0.24 15.22
C GLU A 155 14.77 0.34 13.69
N LEU A 156 15.86 0.88 13.11
CA LEU A 156 16.08 0.86 11.66
C LEU A 156 16.84 -0.38 11.21
N GLU A 157 16.33 -1.01 10.15
CA GLU A 157 17.00 -2.02 9.35
C GLU A 157 17.84 -1.38 8.25
N HIS A 158 18.98 -1.97 7.88
CA HIS A 158 19.77 -1.50 6.74
C HIS A 158 19.07 -1.87 5.43
N ALA A 159 18.28 -0.94 4.89
CA ALA A 159 17.53 -1.12 3.65
C ALA A 159 18.45 -1.22 2.43
N LEU A 160 18.18 -2.21 1.56
CA LEU A 160 18.87 -2.50 0.30
C LEU A 160 20.41 -2.29 0.37
N PRO A 161 21.17 -3.11 1.13
CA PRO A 161 22.59 -2.85 1.39
C PRO A 161 23.49 -2.68 0.15
N THR A 162 23.11 -3.29 -0.97
CA THR A 162 23.83 -3.21 -2.26
C THR A 162 23.53 -1.95 -3.08
N TRP A 163 22.52 -1.15 -2.72
CA TRP A 163 22.32 0.18 -3.30
C TRP A 163 23.46 1.12 -2.85
N PRO A 164 23.93 2.10 -3.65
CA PRO A 164 25.03 2.96 -3.24
C PRO A 164 24.60 4.16 -2.39
N ARG A 165 23.56 4.90 -2.78
CA ARG A 165 23.16 6.18 -2.16
C ARG A 165 22.44 5.96 -0.82
N ARG A 166 22.57 6.91 0.12
CA ARG A 166 22.03 6.82 1.49
C ARG A 166 21.33 8.10 1.94
N GLY A 167 20.64 8.00 3.08
CA GLY A 167 20.13 9.15 3.81
C GLY A 167 21.22 10.15 4.18
N LEU A 168 20.83 11.41 4.32
CA LEU A 168 21.71 12.51 4.72
C LEU A 168 21.83 12.55 6.26
N PRO A 169 23.03 12.35 6.84
CA PRO A 169 23.19 12.30 8.30
C PRO A 169 22.72 13.57 9.01
N THR A 170 22.09 13.39 10.16
CA THR A 170 21.66 14.48 11.04
C THR A 170 22.07 14.18 12.48
N LYS A 171 21.97 15.13 13.42
CA LYS A 171 22.26 14.86 14.85
C LYS A 171 21.21 13.93 15.46
N GLU A 172 20.00 14.01 14.93
CA GLU A 172 18.79 13.29 15.30
C GLU A 172 18.70 11.93 14.61
N LEU A 173 19.37 11.77 13.45
CA LEU A 173 19.50 10.52 12.70
C LEU A 173 20.97 10.26 12.29
N PRO A 174 21.83 9.83 13.22
CA PRO A 174 23.20 9.41 12.90
C PRO A 174 23.23 8.16 12.01
N GLU A 175 22.22 7.30 12.12
CA GLU A 175 22.09 6.06 11.33
C GLU A 175 21.51 6.25 9.92
N ALA A 176 21.64 7.43 9.33
CA ALA A 176 21.15 7.70 7.97
C ALA A 176 21.78 6.80 6.89
N TYR A 177 22.91 6.14 7.20
CA TYR A 177 23.53 5.09 6.37
C TYR A 177 22.68 3.79 6.24
N LYS A 178 21.64 3.62 7.06
CA LYS A 178 20.67 2.51 6.96
C LYS A 178 19.52 2.78 5.99
N VAL A 179 19.19 4.04 5.72
CA VAL A 179 18.07 4.43 4.84
C VAL A 179 18.56 4.79 3.43
N VAL A 180 17.69 4.59 2.45
CA VAL A 180 18.00 4.73 1.02
C VAL A 180 17.43 6.04 0.47
N ARG A 181 18.21 6.68 -0.41
CA ARG A 181 17.78 7.78 -1.27
C ARG A 181 18.04 7.41 -2.72
N THR A 182 17.32 8.05 -3.63
CA THR A 182 17.65 8.14 -5.06
C THR A 182 17.72 9.61 -5.48
N ASP A 183 18.55 9.93 -6.49
CA ASP A 183 18.70 11.27 -7.04
C ASP A 183 18.44 11.33 -8.56
N PRO A 184 17.57 12.22 -9.07
CA PRO A 184 17.28 12.31 -10.50
C PRO A 184 18.44 12.68 -11.42
N SER A 185 19.46 13.38 -10.92
CA SER A 185 20.59 13.85 -11.71
C SER A 185 21.74 12.84 -11.76
N GLU A 186 21.93 12.07 -10.70
CA GLU A 186 23.03 11.10 -10.58
C GLU A 186 22.61 9.64 -10.80
N ASP A 187 21.41 9.23 -10.37
CA ASP A 187 20.94 7.83 -10.47
C ASP A 187 20.05 7.58 -11.71
N TYR A 188 19.71 8.62 -12.48
CA TYR A 188 18.86 8.59 -13.68
C TYR A 188 17.45 7.99 -13.48
N ILE A 189 16.90 8.10 -12.26
CA ILE A 189 15.56 7.60 -11.86
C ILE A 189 14.80 8.66 -11.06
N GLU A 190 13.51 8.47 -10.79
CA GLU A 190 12.74 9.41 -9.96
C GLU A 190 13.32 9.51 -8.53
N GLY A 191 13.26 10.71 -7.95
CA GLY A 191 13.76 11.00 -6.60
C GLY A 191 12.86 10.39 -5.53
N PHE A 192 13.43 9.54 -4.69
CA PHE A 192 12.72 8.65 -3.80
C PHE A 192 13.47 8.48 -2.48
N PHE A 193 12.74 8.23 -1.41
CA PHE A 193 13.27 7.91 -0.09
C PHE A 193 12.67 6.60 0.42
N LEU A 194 13.48 5.80 1.10
CA LEU A 194 13.09 4.50 1.62
C LEU A 194 13.75 4.23 2.97
N ALA A 195 12.93 4.07 4.02
CA ALA A 195 13.35 3.60 5.33
C ALA A 195 12.61 2.30 5.69
N VAL A 196 13.29 1.38 6.38
CA VAL A 196 12.68 0.14 6.87
C VAL A 196 12.90 0.07 8.38
N PHE A 197 11.80 -0.08 9.11
CA PHE A 197 11.77 -0.25 10.54
C PHE A 197 11.55 -1.72 10.86
N CYS A 198 12.30 -2.26 11.81
CA CYS A 198 12.13 -3.63 12.30
C CYS A 198 12.02 -3.67 13.83
N ARG A 199 11.46 -4.77 14.34
CA ARG A 199 11.53 -5.17 15.75
C ARG A 199 11.41 -6.69 15.86
N GLU A 200 11.84 -7.23 17.00
CA GLU A 200 11.57 -8.62 17.35
C GLU A 200 10.05 -8.93 17.35
N PRO A 201 9.64 -10.17 16.99
CA PRO A 201 8.25 -10.55 17.05
C PRO A 201 7.73 -10.46 18.50
N PRO A 202 6.54 -9.89 18.74
CA PRO A 202 5.92 -9.94 20.05
C PRO A 202 5.84 -11.41 20.53
N PRO A 203 6.10 -11.69 21.82
CA PRO A 203 5.90 -13.01 22.37
C PRO A 203 4.48 -13.48 22.05
N LEU A 204 4.36 -14.62 21.36
CA LEU A 204 3.06 -15.21 21.07
C LEU A 204 2.35 -15.47 22.41
N PRO A 205 1.10 -15.01 22.60
CA PRO A 205 0.35 -15.38 23.78
C PRO A 205 0.28 -16.90 23.85
N LEU A 206 0.53 -17.47 25.04
CA LEU A 206 0.51 -18.91 25.29
C LEU A 206 -0.91 -19.45 25.12
N THR A 207 -1.30 -19.69 23.87
CA THR A 207 -2.51 -20.45 23.54
C THR A 207 -2.39 -21.83 24.17
N ALA A 208 -3.49 -22.29 24.78
CA ALA A 208 -3.49 -23.48 25.61
C ALA A 208 -2.85 -24.67 24.87
N GLN A 209 -1.86 -25.30 25.52
CA GLN A 209 -1.11 -26.40 24.94
C GLN A 209 -2.10 -27.47 24.47
N ALA A 210 -2.02 -27.85 23.20
CA ALA A 210 -2.75 -29.00 22.69
C ALA A 210 -2.42 -30.22 23.57
N PRO A 211 -3.40 -31.05 23.99
CA PRO A 211 -3.16 -32.13 24.93
C PRO A 211 -2.04 -33.04 24.46
N GLN A 212 -0.90 -32.99 25.13
CA GLN A 212 0.21 -33.91 24.88
C GLN A 212 -0.31 -35.33 25.11
N PRO A 213 -0.23 -36.24 24.12
CA PRO A 213 -0.67 -37.61 24.32
C PRO A 213 0.24 -38.23 25.39
N GLN A 214 -0.32 -38.56 26.56
CA GLN A 214 0.44 -39.16 27.64
C GLN A 214 0.88 -40.56 27.21
N GLY A 215 2.14 -40.65 26.75
CA GLY A 215 2.79 -41.89 26.35
C GLY A 215 3.04 -42.80 27.54
N GLY A 216 2.00 -43.48 28.00
CA GLY A 216 2.09 -44.47 29.06
C GLY A 216 3.05 -45.59 28.65
N CYS A 217 4.17 -45.71 29.36
CA CYS A 217 5.16 -46.77 29.13
C CYS A 217 4.61 -48.11 29.65
N ALA A 218 3.87 -48.82 28.82
CA ALA A 218 3.47 -50.19 29.06
C ALA A 218 4.54 -51.15 28.49
N THR A 219 5.36 -51.72 29.37
CA THR A 219 6.34 -52.76 29.00
C THR A 219 5.61 -54.02 28.57
N ALA A 220 5.82 -54.43 27.32
CA ALA A 220 5.22 -55.66 26.77
C ALA A 220 6.01 -56.90 27.21
N ASP A 221 5.42 -57.71 28.10
CA ASP A 221 5.83 -59.11 28.28
C ASP A 221 5.06 -60.02 27.31
N LYS A 222 5.69 -61.13 26.90
CA LYS A 222 5.17 -62.07 25.90
C LYS A 222 4.96 -63.45 26.51
N SER A 223 3.71 -63.80 26.77
CA SER A 223 3.29 -65.21 26.83
C SER A 223 2.19 -65.47 25.80
N ALA A 224 2.26 -66.60 25.12
CA ALA A 224 1.36 -66.96 24.02
C ALA A 224 0.48 -68.16 24.41
N ARG A 225 -0.82 -68.08 24.09
CA ARG A 225 -1.74 -69.22 23.93
C ARG A 225 -3.02 -68.80 23.22
N ASP A 226 -3.24 -69.37 22.03
CA ASP A 226 -4.55 -69.62 21.42
C ASP A 226 -5.16 -70.89 22.11
N PRO A 227 -6.44 -71.32 21.92
CA PRO A 227 -7.40 -70.83 20.94
C PRO A 227 -8.87 -70.63 21.39
N SER A 228 -9.68 -69.98 20.54
CA SER A 228 -10.81 -70.62 19.83
C SER A 228 -12.05 -69.74 19.54
N SER A 229 -12.44 -69.71 18.27
CA SER A 229 -13.82 -69.60 17.71
C SER A 229 -14.92 -68.77 18.40
N LYS A 230 -15.56 -67.85 17.64
CA LYS A 230 -16.97 -68.00 17.17
C LYS A 230 -17.48 -66.89 16.23
N LYS A 231 -17.73 -67.29 14.98
CA LYS A 231 -18.90 -67.00 14.11
C LYS A 231 -19.66 -65.65 14.22
N ARG A 232 -19.74 -64.98 13.05
CA ARG A 232 -20.84 -64.08 12.56
C ARG A 232 -20.84 -62.67 13.21
N LYS A 233 -21.48 -61.63 12.63
CA LYS A 233 -22.48 -61.57 11.53
C LYS A 233 -22.32 -60.27 10.71
N ARG A 234 -22.61 -60.29 9.40
CA ARG A 234 -22.84 -59.08 8.58
C ARG A 234 -24.09 -58.33 9.09
N ASN A 235 -24.11 -56.99 8.97
CA ASN A 235 -25.25 -56.32 8.32
C ASN A 235 -24.95 -54.88 7.83
N ARG A 236 -25.78 -54.43 6.88
CA ARG A 236 -25.80 -53.10 6.23
C ARG A 236 -27.25 -52.81 5.80
N PRO A 237 -27.78 -51.62 6.08
CA PRO A 237 -28.53 -50.80 5.12
C PRO A 237 -27.90 -49.38 5.06
N ARG A 238 -28.00 -48.53 4.03
CA ARG A 238 -28.72 -48.44 2.74
C ARG A 238 -30.19 -47.94 2.77
N ALA A 239 -30.34 -46.65 2.46
CA ALA A 239 -31.50 -45.93 1.88
C ALA A 239 -32.79 -45.81 2.75
N ASN A 240 -33.69 -44.84 2.52
CA ASN A 240 -33.64 -43.69 1.58
C ASN A 240 -33.87 -42.32 2.32
N GLU A 241 -34.77 -41.35 2.07
CA GLU A 241 -35.88 -41.02 1.12
C GLU A 241 -35.99 -39.44 1.11
N GLN A 242 -36.32 -38.71 0.04
CA GLN A 242 -37.62 -38.06 -0.34
C GLN A 242 -38.64 -37.78 0.79
N SER A 243 -39.51 -36.74 0.78
CA SER A 243 -39.96 -35.81 -0.28
C SER A 243 -40.31 -34.38 0.27
N GLU A 244 -40.31 -33.29 -0.54
CA GLU A 244 -41.48 -32.54 -1.13
C GLU A 244 -41.83 -31.18 -0.48
N LEU A 245 -42.58 -30.36 -1.23
CA LEU A 245 -43.17 -29.05 -0.88
C LEU A 245 -44.70 -29.09 -1.15
N PRO A 246 -45.47 -28.18 -0.54
CA PRO A 246 -46.57 -27.52 -1.26
C PRO A 246 -46.55 -25.98 -1.12
N ALA A 247 -47.49 -25.29 -1.77
CA ALA A 247 -47.49 -23.83 -2.00
C ALA A 247 -48.83 -23.13 -1.63
N GLY A 248 -48.84 -21.79 -1.73
CA GLY A 248 -49.95 -20.84 -1.48
C GLY A 248 -49.38 -19.52 -0.89
N GLU A 249 -49.38 -18.36 -1.56
CA GLU A 249 -50.50 -17.44 -1.91
C GLU A 249 -51.17 -16.79 -0.67
N ALA A 250 -51.41 -15.47 -0.55
CA ALA A 250 -51.04 -14.23 -1.28
C ALA A 250 -51.22 -13.02 -0.31
N ASP A 251 -51.01 -11.71 -0.56
CA ASP A 251 -50.50 -10.84 -1.66
C ASP A 251 -49.70 -9.66 -1.02
N GLY A 252 -49.21 -8.67 -1.80
CA GLY A 252 -48.76 -7.37 -1.26
C GLY A 252 -48.36 -6.27 -2.26
N THR A 253 -48.58 -6.44 -3.57
CA THR A 253 -48.58 -5.42 -4.66
C THR A 253 -47.86 -4.05 -4.46
N LYS A 254 -46.69 -3.86 -5.13
CA LYS A 254 -46.31 -2.71 -6.03
C LYS A 254 -44.84 -2.86 -6.52
N GLN A 255 -44.47 -2.91 -7.81
CA GLN A 255 -44.83 -2.15 -9.03
C GLN A 255 -44.13 -0.76 -9.09
N CYS A 256 -43.36 -0.37 -10.12
CA CYS A 256 -42.98 -1.02 -11.39
C CYS A 256 -41.58 -0.58 -11.88
N SER A 257 -41.03 -1.25 -12.90
CA SER A 257 -39.90 -0.76 -13.70
C SER A 257 -40.06 -1.12 -15.19
N ARG A 258 -39.67 -0.22 -16.12
CA ARG A 258 -39.34 -0.49 -17.53
C ARG A 258 -38.87 0.79 -18.25
N GLY A 259 -38.06 0.63 -19.30
CA GLY A 259 -37.33 1.71 -19.99
C GLY A 259 -35.86 1.31 -20.22
N ALA A 260 -35.57 0.31 -21.04
CA ALA A 260 -35.50 0.37 -22.52
C ALA A 260 -34.25 1.14 -23.02
N ALA A 261 -33.36 0.43 -23.71
CA ALA A 261 -32.11 0.97 -24.24
C ALA A 261 -32.18 1.26 -25.76
N PRO A 262 -31.59 2.36 -26.24
CA PRO A 262 -31.48 2.64 -27.67
C PRO A 262 -30.22 2.03 -28.30
N ARG A 263 -30.36 1.52 -29.53
CA ARG A 263 -29.23 1.35 -30.46
C ARG A 263 -28.93 2.69 -31.14
N LEU A 264 -27.69 2.88 -31.58
CA LEU A 264 -27.35 3.86 -32.63
C LEU A 264 -26.62 3.17 -33.80
N ARG A 265 -26.73 3.76 -34.99
CA ARG A 265 -26.27 3.23 -36.28
C ARG A 265 -25.54 4.34 -37.04
N ALA A 266 -24.56 3.98 -37.88
CA ALA A 266 -23.68 4.96 -38.54
C ALA A 266 -24.19 5.43 -39.91
N THR A 267 -24.10 6.74 -40.13
CA THR A 267 -24.13 7.55 -41.38
C THR A 267 -23.72 8.98 -40.97
N SER A 268 -23.06 9.83 -41.75
CA SER A 268 -22.38 9.71 -43.05
C SER A 268 -21.38 10.89 -43.19
N ALA A 269 -20.56 10.94 -44.24
CA ALA A 269 -19.51 11.96 -44.39
C ALA A 269 -20.01 13.34 -44.88
N SER A 270 -19.23 14.38 -44.58
CA SER A 270 -19.20 15.64 -45.33
C SER A 270 -17.81 16.30 -45.19
N ASP A 271 -17.35 16.95 -46.27
CA ASP A 271 -16.00 17.53 -46.35
C ASP A 271 -15.88 18.92 -45.69
N GLN A 272 -14.70 19.20 -45.14
CA GLN A 272 -14.00 20.45 -45.41
C GLN A 272 -12.50 20.36 -45.12
N ALA A 273 -11.70 21.14 -45.86
CA ALA A 273 -10.24 20.99 -45.94
C ALA A 273 -9.49 22.32 -45.72
N THR A 274 -8.17 22.20 -45.58
CA THR A 274 -7.18 23.30 -45.48
C THR A 274 -7.15 24.02 -44.12
N LYS A 275 -6.03 24.59 -43.62
CA LYS A 275 -4.69 24.83 -44.22
C LYS A 275 -3.56 24.34 -43.30
N SER A 276 -2.47 23.85 -43.89
CA SER A 276 -1.21 23.58 -43.20
C SER A 276 -0.45 24.88 -42.88
N ASN A 277 0.15 24.99 -41.69
CA ASN A 277 1.02 26.12 -41.32
C ASN A 277 2.42 25.65 -40.90
N ARG A 278 3.24 25.27 -41.89
CA ARG A 278 4.58 24.71 -41.70
C ARG A 278 5.65 25.81 -41.55
N ARG A 279 5.84 26.33 -40.33
CA ARG A 279 6.91 27.30 -40.01
C ARG A 279 8.29 26.71 -40.33
N LYS A 280 9.05 27.37 -41.22
CA LYS A 280 10.41 26.98 -41.61
C LYS A 280 11.43 27.54 -40.60
N ILE A 281 12.20 26.66 -39.94
CA ILE A 281 13.37 27.08 -39.14
C ILE A 281 14.62 27.04 -40.02
N THR A 282 15.27 28.18 -40.22
CA THR A 282 16.46 28.33 -41.07
C THR A 282 17.75 28.24 -40.23
N LYS A 283 18.48 27.13 -40.37
CA LYS A 283 19.82 26.97 -39.74
C LYS A 283 20.84 27.92 -40.39
N LYS A 284 21.18 29.02 -39.71
CA LYS A 284 22.44 29.74 -40.00
C LYS A 284 23.62 28.99 -39.39
N ARG A 285 24.45 28.35 -40.22
CA ARG A 285 25.80 27.93 -39.83
C ARG A 285 26.64 29.18 -39.56
N ARG A 286 27.30 29.26 -38.41
CA ARG A 286 28.45 30.17 -38.20
C ARG A 286 29.71 29.36 -38.47
N ILE A 287 30.59 29.88 -39.34
CA ILE A 287 31.83 29.22 -39.75
C ILE A 287 32.94 29.60 -38.76
N VAL A 288 33.83 28.65 -38.47
CA VAL A 288 35.04 28.86 -37.66
C VAL A 288 36.13 29.48 -38.53
N ARG A 289 36.70 30.59 -38.07
CA ARG A 289 38.07 31.08 -38.29
C ARG A 289 38.47 31.88 -37.06
#